data_AF-A0A1G1NYM3-F1
#
_entry.id   AF-A0A1G1NYM3-F1
#
_cell.length_a   1.000
_cell.length_b   1.000
_cell.length_c   1.000
_cell.angle_alpha   90.00
_cell.angle_beta   90.00
_cell.angle_gamma   90.00
#
_symmetry.space_group_name_H-M   'P 1'
#
loop_
_entity.id
_entity.type
_entity.pdbx_description
1 polymer ?
#
loop_
_entity_poly.entity_id
_entity_poly.type
_entity_poly.pdbx_seq_one_letter_code
_entity_poly.pdbx_strand_id
1 'polypeptide(L)'
;MVGLIYLFLGIENALKEEALRELKDKTLSGGNPPDSGNPQESGNPDLNYSIFYSDQFDPHAFLDAVNTNPFLSPARFVVIRDIDKLPQETRDPVISYAKNPSESTILVMTAGISPREAAGDPFLSELSKLAKVQNFENLSGESLRRYILGKAALYKKEIGRDAIELLIAKVGNDLQKLRMAIEKLTSYAGEREAIEKKDVEALVGKSLEETVFDMTKAMMSGQASRSLLILSELLRESVRPENIIGAMGAGVKRAARSKGPPDRAKKWLKKSLSYLAEADRDCKNRDIDKRVILESLVVRLSEFSELA
;
A
#
# COMPACT_ATOMS: atom_id res chain seq x y z
N MET A 1 25.76 22.64 9.67
CA MET A 1 24.34 22.24 9.62
C MET A 1 24.34 20.73 9.50
N VAL A 2 23.91 19.97 10.52
CA VAL A 2 24.08 18.50 10.53
C VAL A 2 23.36 17.85 9.33
N GLY A 3 24.04 16.93 8.63
CA GLY A 3 23.45 16.19 7.51
C GLY A 3 22.12 15.54 7.87
N LEU A 4 21.17 15.56 6.93
CA LEU A 4 19.80 15.10 7.20
C LEU A 4 19.63 13.63 6.84
N ILE A 5 19.29 12.80 7.82
CA ILE A 5 18.99 11.39 7.62
C ILE A 5 17.51 11.15 7.93
N TYR A 6 16.82 10.45 7.03
CA TYR A 6 15.43 10.04 7.17
C TYR A 6 15.33 8.51 7.13
N LEU A 7 14.45 7.96 7.97
CA LEU A 7 14.09 6.55 7.96
C LEU A 7 12.57 6.42 7.81
N PHE A 8 12.14 5.92 6.66
CA PHE A 8 10.73 5.72 6.31
C PHE A 8 10.32 4.29 6.62
N LEU A 9 9.49 4.11 7.65
CA LEU A 9 9.03 2.79 8.10
C LEU A 9 7.58 2.56 7.67
N GLY A 10 7.26 1.37 7.19
CA GLY A 10 5.89 0.93 6.97
C GLY A 10 5.64 0.35 5.58
N ILE A 11 4.48 -0.27 5.43
CA ILE A 11 4.13 -1.05 4.24
C ILE A 11 3.59 -0.19 3.08
N GLU A 12 3.20 1.07 3.33
CA GLU A 12 2.59 1.93 2.32
C GLU A 12 3.66 2.54 1.39
N ASN A 13 4.13 1.73 0.43
CA ASN A 13 5.14 2.15 -0.55
C ASN A 13 4.71 3.38 -1.35
N ALA A 14 3.43 3.50 -1.70
CA ALA A 14 2.93 4.65 -2.44
C ALA A 14 3.14 5.98 -1.69
N LEU A 15 2.90 5.99 -0.37
CA LEU A 15 3.13 7.18 0.45
C LEU A 15 4.63 7.47 0.63
N LYS A 16 5.46 6.43 0.76
CA LYS A 16 6.92 6.58 0.81
C LYS A 16 7.46 7.20 -0.47
N GLU A 17 6.98 6.75 -1.64
CA GLU A 17 7.38 7.33 -2.93
C GLU A 17 6.97 8.80 -3.07
N GLU A 18 5.77 9.16 -2.61
CA GLU A 18 5.30 10.55 -2.62
C GLU A 18 6.15 11.43 -1.71
N ALA A 19 6.39 10.99 -0.47
CA ALA A 19 7.24 11.71 0.47
C ALA A 19 8.69 11.84 -0.04
N LEU A 20 9.23 10.78 -0.66
CA LEU A 20 10.54 10.79 -1.32
C LEU A 20 10.59 11.84 -2.43
N ARG A 21 9.58 11.89 -3.30
CA ARG A 21 9.50 12.85 -4.39
C ARG A 21 9.43 14.28 -3.85
N GLU A 22 8.54 14.56 -2.91
CA GLU A 22 8.43 15.89 -2.30
C GLU A 22 9.73 16.33 -1.62
N LEU A 23 10.39 15.43 -0.90
CA LEU A 23 11.65 15.73 -0.23
C LEU A 23 12.77 15.97 -1.25
N LYS A 24 12.84 15.16 -2.32
CA LYS A 24 13.78 15.36 -3.42
C LYS A 24 13.58 16.72 -4.08
N ASP A 25 12.34 17.06 -4.44
CA ASP A 25 12.01 18.30 -5.14
C ASP A 25 12.36 19.53 -4.28
N LYS A 26 12.01 19.52 -2.99
CA LYS A 26 12.37 20.60 -2.04
C LYS A 26 13.88 20.76 -1.87
N THR A 27 14.62 19.65 -1.95
CA THR A 27 16.06 19.62 -1.69
C THR A 27 16.86 20.05 -2.91
N LEU A 28 16.53 19.54 -4.09
CA LEU A 28 17.31 19.78 -5.30
C LEU A 28 16.92 21.09 -6.03
N SER A 29 15.69 21.59 -5.83
CA SER A 29 15.22 22.82 -6.51
C SER A 29 15.67 24.13 -5.84
N GLY A 30 16.51 24.06 -4.80
CA GLY A 30 17.05 25.23 -4.10
C GLY A 30 18.26 25.89 -4.76
N GLY A 31 18.65 25.48 -5.97
CA GLY A 31 19.65 26.20 -6.78
C GLY A 31 19.05 27.50 -7.32
N ASN A 32 19.83 28.58 -7.33
CA ASN A 32 19.42 29.95 -7.72
C ASN A 32 18.41 29.98 -8.90
N PRO A 33 17.42 30.90 -8.89
CA PRO A 33 16.66 31.17 -10.09
C PRO A 33 17.63 31.52 -11.23
N PRO A 34 17.34 31.11 -12.49
CA PRO A 34 18.23 31.36 -13.61
C PRO A 34 18.52 32.85 -13.65
N ASP A 35 19.80 33.20 -13.43
CA ASP A 35 20.26 34.57 -13.56
C ASP A 35 19.88 35.03 -14.98
N SER A 36 19.28 36.21 -15.04
CA SER A 36 18.70 36.78 -16.26
C SER A 36 19.77 36.88 -17.35
N GLY A 37 19.87 35.87 -18.23
CA GLY A 37 20.78 35.92 -19.37
C GLY A 37 21.14 34.59 -20.04
N ASN A 38 21.11 33.43 -19.36
CA ASN A 38 21.54 32.17 -19.97
C ASN A 38 20.66 30.96 -19.56
N PRO A 39 19.87 30.35 -20.48
CA PRO A 39 18.96 29.25 -20.16
C PRO A 39 19.60 27.88 -19.86
N GLN A 40 20.92 27.77 -19.64
CA GLN A 40 21.64 26.48 -19.66
C GLN A 40 22.35 26.08 -18.35
N GLU A 41 22.28 26.85 -17.26
CA GLU A 41 23.00 26.52 -16.00
C GLU A 41 22.12 25.97 -14.85
N SER A 42 20.99 25.34 -15.16
CA SER A 42 20.33 24.45 -14.20
C SER A 42 21.02 23.07 -14.26
N GLY A 43 21.83 22.76 -13.25
CA GLY A 43 22.52 21.46 -13.13
C GLY A 43 21.55 20.29 -13.29
N ASN A 44 21.97 19.22 -13.98
CA ASN A 44 21.13 18.05 -14.19
C ASN A 44 20.78 17.41 -12.82
N PRO A 45 19.49 17.35 -12.42
CA PRO A 45 19.05 16.82 -11.13
C PRO A 45 19.51 15.36 -10.89
N ASP A 46 19.73 14.60 -11.96
CA ASP A 46 20.15 13.21 -11.89
C ASP A 46 21.59 13.06 -11.38
N LEU A 47 22.46 14.07 -11.53
CA LEU A 47 23.85 14.02 -11.06
C LEU A 47 23.97 14.04 -9.53
N ASN A 48 22.97 14.61 -8.86
CA ASN A 48 22.90 14.73 -7.40
C ASN A 48 21.96 13.70 -6.78
N TYR A 49 21.54 12.69 -7.54
CA TYR A 49 20.60 11.68 -7.09
C TYR A 49 21.21 10.28 -7.21
N SER A 50 21.08 9.46 -6.17
CA SER A 50 21.54 8.06 -6.21
C SER A 50 20.56 7.17 -5.45
N ILE A 51 20.29 5.98 -6.00
CA ILE A 51 19.44 4.97 -5.37
C ILE A 51 20.24 3.69 -5.24
N PHE A 52 20.22 3.13 -4.03
CA PHE A 52 20.74 1.81 -3.70
C PHE A 52 19.58 0.89 -3.31
N TYR A 53 19.68 -0.37 -3.70
CA TYR A 53 18.75 -1.42 -3.30
C TYR A 53 19.50 -2.42 -2.45
N SER A 54 18.90 -2.87 -1.34
CA SER A 54 19.58 -3.75 -0.38
C SER A 54 20.05 -5.08 -0.95
N ASP A 55 19.40 -5.60 -1.99
CA ASP A 55 19.75 -6.87 -2.66
C ASP A 55 21.05 -6.79 -3.48
N GLN A 56 21.43 -5.59 -3.91
CA GLN A 56 22.60 -5.31 -4.75
C GLN A 56 23.46 -4.19 -4.16
N PHE A 57 23.47 -4.09 -2.83
CA PHE A 57 24.13 -3.00 -2.14
C PHE A 57 25.66 -3.14 -2.18
N ASP A 58 26.32 -2.15 -2.78
CA ASP A 58 27.77 -1.99 -2.71
C ASP A 58 28.13 -0.90 -1.69
N PRO A 59 28.76 -1.27 -0.55
CA PRO A 59 29.17 -0.30 0.46
C PRO A 59 30.16 0.75 -0.02
N HIS A 60 31.05 0.42 -0.96
CA HIS A 60 32.03 1.38 -1.48
C HIS A 60 31.32 2.45 -2.31
N ALA A 61 30.49 2.02 -3.27
CA ALA A 61 29.69 2.94 -4.07
C ALA A 61 28.74 3.79 -3.20
N PHE A 62 28.18 3.23 -2.13
CA PHE A 62 27.38 3.99 -1.17
C PHE A 62 28.20 5.08 -0.48
N LEU A 63 29.36 4.73 0.09
CA LEU A 63 30.22 5.69 0.79
C LEU A 63 30.72 6.79 -0.15
N ASP A 64 31.08 6.45 -1.39
CA ASP A 64 31.44 7.42 -2.41
C ASP A 64 30.27 8.36 -2.69
N ALA A 65 29.06 7.83 -2.88
CA ALA A 65 27.89 8.63 -3.15
C ALA A 65 27.54 9.57 -1.99
N VAL A 66 27.59 9.15 -0.73
CA VAL A 66 27.18 10.02 0.39
C VAL A 66 28.23 11.06 0.78
N ASN A 67 29.50 10.82 0.47
CA ASN A 67 30.60 11.76 0.76
C ASN A 67 30.97 12.65 -0.43
N THR A 68 30.41 12.40 -1.62
CA THR A 68 30.62 13.28 -2.78
C THR A 68 29.82 14.57 -2.61
N ASN A 69 30.51 15.71 -2.67
CA ASN A 69 29.86 17.02 -2.64
C ASN A 69 28.88 17.17 -3.82
N PRO A 70 27.73 17.83 -3.59
CA PRO A 70 26.78 18.09 -4.67
C PRO A 70 27.38 18.99 -5.75
N PHE A 71 27.00 18.72 -7.00
CA PHE A 71 27.43 19.47 -8.18
C PHE A 71 26.32 20.40 -8.66
N LEU A 72 26.56 21.71 -8.65
CA LEU A 72 25.58 22.74 -9.06
C LEU A 72 24.18 22.55 -8.42
N SER A 73 24.15 22.07 -7.17
CA SER A 73 22.93 21.81 -6.39
C SER A 73 23.20 22.14 -4.92
N PRO A 74 22.22 22.61 -4.15
CA PRO A 74 22.38 22.87 -2.72
C PRO A 74 22.67 21.60 -1.90
N ALA A 75 22.27 20.42 -2.38
CA ALA A 75 22.44 19.16 -1.68
C ALA A 75 22.48 17.96 -2.63
N ARG A 76 23.02 16.85 -2.13
CA ARG A 76 22.99 15.53 -2.76
C ARG A 76 21.94 14.66 -2.09
N PHE A 77 21.17 13.92 -2.87
CA PHE A 77 20.05 13.11 -2.40
C PHE A 77 20.32 11.62 -2.65
N VAL A 78 20.52 10.85 -1.59
CA VAL A 78 20.85 9.42 -1.64
C VAL A 78 19.72 8.63 -1.00
N VAL A 79 19.27 7.57 -1.67
CA VAL A 79 18.19 6.69 -1.19
C VAL A 79 18.71 5.26 -1.04
N ILE A 80 18.39 4.62 0.08
CA ILE A 80 18.52 3.15 0.22
C ILE A 80 17.12 2.56 0.35
N ARG A 81 16.76 1.65 -0.56
CA ARG A 81 15.48 0.96 -0.57
C ARG A 81 15.55 -0.39 0.13
N ASP A 82 14.52 -0.70 0.90
CA ASP A 82 14.37 -1.94 1.67
C ASP A 82 15.56 -2.16 2.63
N ILE A 83 15.94 -1.14 3.39
CA ILE A 83 17.09 -1.16 4.32
C ILE A 83 16.98 -2.29 5.37
N ASP A 84 15.75 -2.75 5.67
CA ASP A 84 15.50 -3.90 6.54
C ASP A 84 16.07 -5.22 6.00
N LYS A 85 16.27 -5.32 4.69
CA LYS A 85 16.82 -6.50 4.00
C LYS A 85 18.33 -6.41 3.76
N LEU A 86 18.98 -5.36 4.25
CA LEU A 86 20.41 -5.14 4.00
C LEU A 86 21.25 -6.28 4.62
N PRO A 87 22.15 -6.93 3.85
CA PRO A 87 23.02 -8.01 4.34
C PRO A 87 23.85 -7.56 5.54
N GLN A 88 24.03 -8.44 6.52
CA GLN A 88 24.63 -8.09 7.80
C GLN A 88 26.04 -7.50 7.65
N GLU A 89 26.84 -8.07 6.77
CA GLU A 89 28.20 -7.65 6.42
C GLU A 89 28.30 -6.25 5.81
N THR A 90 27.19 -5.70 5.31
CA THR A 90 27.13 -4.36 4.67
C THR A 90 26.50 -3.28 5.55
N ARG A 91 26.06 -3.62 6.78
CA ARG A 91 25.36 -2.69 7.68
C ARG A 91 26.28 -1.67 8.34
N ASP A 92 27.50 -2.07 8.69
CA ASP A 92 28.46 -1.23 9.43
C ASP A 92 28.79 0.09 8.71
N PRO A 93 29.05 0.12 7.38
CA PRO A 93 29.24 1.36 6.62
C PRO A 93 28.07 2.35 6.74
N VAL A 94 26.83 1.87 6.76
CA VAL A 94 25.63 2.71 6.85
C VAL A 94 25.52 3.34 8.25
N ILE A 95 25.73 2.55 9.31
CA ILE A 95 25.72 3.05 10.70
C ILE A 95 26.86 4.04 10.92
N SER A 96 28.05 3.72 10.43
CA SER A 96 29.24 4.57 10.56
C SER A 96 29.01 5.94 9.92
N TYR A 97 28.47 5.97 8.70
CA TYR A 97 28.07 7.22 8.06
C TYR A 97 26.98 7.95 8.84
N ALA A 98 25.95 7.23 9.33
CA ALA A 98 24.84 7.85 10.03
C ALA A 98 25.25 8.53 11.36
N LYS A 99 26.34 8.10 11.98
CA LYS A 99 26.92 8.74 13.17
C LYS A 99 27.64 10.06 12.85
N ASN A 100 28.12 10.23 11.63
CA ASN A 100 28.84 11.43 11.20
C ASN A 100 28.49 11.79 9.75
N PRO A 101 27.24 12.25 9.47
CA PRO A 101 26.78 12.47 8.12
C PRO A 101 27.36 13.73 7.50
N SER A 102 27.54 13.72 6.18
CA SER A 102 27.92 14.92 5.43
C SER A 102 26.80 15.97 5.48
N GLU A 103 27.15 17.22 5.76
CA GLU A 103 26.21 18.33 5.88
C GLU A 103 25.46 18.62 4.57
N SER A 104 26.07 18.30 3.43
CA SER A 104 25.53 18.54 2.09
C SER A 104 24.75 17.35 1.52
N THR A 105 24.56 16.29 2.29
CA THR A 105 23.90 15.06 1.84
C THR A 105 22.63 14.81 2.63
N ILE A 106 21.55 14.51 1.90
CA ILE A 106 20.31 13.97 2.45
C ILE A 106 20.28 12.47 2.15
N LEU A 107 20.30 11.67 3.21
CA LEU A 107 20.13 10.22 3.14
C LEU A 107 18.69 9.85 3.51
N VAL A 108 18.01 9.13 2.63
CA VAL A 108 16.69 8.55 2.94
C VAL A 108 16.74 7.04 2.84
N MET A 109 16.35 6.36 3.91
CA MET A 109 16.27 4.91 3.96
C MET A 109 14.81 4.50 4.04
N THR A 110 14.38 3.54 3.22
CA THR A 110 13.01 3.01 3.29
C THR A 110 13.02 1.57 3.78
N ALA A 111 12.06 1.22 4.63
CA ALA A 111 11.87 -0.13 5.14
C ALA A 111 10.41 -0.56 4.99
N GLY A 112 10.19 -1.82 4.66
CA GLY A 112 8.86 -2.41 4.49
C GLY A 112 8.20 -2.91 5.78
N ILE A 113 8.64 -2.43 6.94
CA ILE A 113 8.27 -2.99 8.26
C ILE A 113 7.68 -1.92 9.19
N SER A 114 6.93 -2.35 10.20
CA SER A 114 6.36 -1.43 11.20
C SER A 114 7.45 -0.84 12.12
N PRO A 115 7.18 0.31 12.78
CA PRO A 115 8.06 0.86 13.81
C PRO A 115 8.34 -0.11 14.96
N ARG A 116 7.36 -0.96 15.29
CA ARG A 116 7.52 -2.00 16.32
C ARG A 116 8.51 -3.07 15.92
N GLU A 117 8.46 -3.52 14.66
CA GLU A 117 9.43 -4.49 14.12
C GLU A 117 10.82 -3.87 14.04
N ALA A 118 10.92 -2.62 13.57
CA ALA A 118 12.18 -1.87 13.51
C ALA A 118 12.84 -1.70 14.89
N ALA A 119 12.04 -1.49 15.95
CA ALA A 119 12.56 -1.41 17.32
C ALA A 119 13.14 -2.74 17.83
N GLY A 120 12.71 -3.87 17.27
CA GLY A 120 13.22 -5.21 17.61
C GLY A 120 14.47 -5.63 16.84
N ASP A 121 14.77 -4.99 15.71
CA ASP A 121 16.01 -5.20 14.95
C ASP A 121 17.11 -4.26 15.49
N PRO A 122 18.27 -4.76 15.96
CA PRO A 122 19.32 -3.92 16.53
C PRO A 122 19.86 -2.84 15.58
N PHE A 123 19.99 -3.16 14.29
CA PHE A 123 20.52 -2.25 13.26
C PHE A 123 19.53 -1.13 12.97
N LEU A 124 18.24 -1.46 12.79
CA LEU A 124 17.20 -0.46 12.55
C LEU A 124 16.89 0.37 13.79
N SER A 125 16.98 -0.23 14.98
CA SER A 125 16.85 0.47 16.27
C SER A 125 17.99 1.49 16.48
N GLU A 126 19.21 1.18 16.05
CA GLU A 126 20.32 2.13 16.06
C GLU A 126 20.11 3.26 15.02
N LEU A 127 19.75 2.93 13.78
CA LEU A 127 19.44 3.94 12.75
C LEU A 127 18.30 4.87 13.17
N SER A 128 17.28 4.36 13.83
CA SER A 128 16.13 5.15 14.31
C SER A 128 16.53 6.23 15.32
N LYS A 129 17.67 6.07 16.02
CA LYS A 129 18.21 7.08 16.94
C LYS A 129 18.99 8.19 16.20
N LEU A 130 19.52 7.86 15.02
CA LEU A 130 20.37 8.74 14.21
C LEU A 130 19.58 9.45 13.09
N ALA A 131 18.37 8.97 12.77
CA ALA A 131 17.54 9.47 11.68
C ALA A 131 16.23 10.08 12.18
N LYS A 132 15.66 10.97 11.37
CA LYS A 132 14.25 11.39 11.51
C LYS A 132 13.35 10.26 11.00
N VAL A 133 12.66 9.59 11.92
CA VAL A 133 11.74 8.50 11.59
C VAL A 133 10.40 9.04 11.13
N GLN A 134 9.91 8.53 10.00
CA GLN A 134 8.56 8.82 9.48
C GLN A 134 7.80 7.51 9.23
N ASN A 135 6.56 7.46 9.71
CA ASN A 135 5.73 6.26 9.68
C ASN A 135 4.73 6.31 8.53
N PHE A 136 4.73 5.24 7.74
CA PHE A 136 3.92 4.97 6.56
C PHE A 136 3.23 3.61 6.72
N GLU A 137 2.61 3.42 7.89
CA GLU A 137 1.77 2.26 8.16
C GLU A 137 0.43 2.39 7.41
N ASN A 138 -0.29 1.27 7.32
CA ASN A 138 -1.58 1.24 6.65
C ASN A 138 -2.57 2.21 7.31
N LEU A 139 -3.14 3.11 6.52
CA LEU A 139 -4.06 4.11 7.02
C LEU A 139 -5.42 3.48 7.31
N SER A 140 -5.99 3.82 8.46
CA SER A 140 -7.29 3.31 8.89
C SER A 140 -8.05 4.33 9.72
N GLY A 141 -9.38 4.19 9.76
CA GLY A 141 -10.24 5.10 10.53
C GLY A 141 -10.03 6.56 10.11
N GLU A 142 -9.69 7.41 11.09
CA GLU A 142 -9.57 8.86 10.88
C GLU A 142 -8.36 9.26 10.01
N SER A 143 -7.24 8.52 10.07
CA SER A 143 -6.08 8.85 9.25
C SER A 143 -6.35 8.62 7.76
N LEU A 144 -7.13 7.58 7.44
CA LEU A 144 -7.59 7.30 6.07
C LEU A 144 -8.54 8.38 5.56
N ARG A 145 -9.49 8.84 6.39
CA ARG A 145 -10.40 9.94 6.05
C ARG A 145 -9.61 11.22 5.75
N ARG A 146 -8.65 11.56 6.60
CA ARG A 146 -7.78 12.73 6.42
C ARG A 146 -6.96 12.63 5.13
N TYR A 147 -6.44 11.45 4.81
CA TYR A 147 -5.75 11.22 3.54
C TYR A 147 -6.66 11.48 2.33
N ILE A 148 -7.89 10.95 2.34
CA ILE A 148 -8.86 11.17 1.26
C ILE A 148 -9.18 12.66 1.10
N LEU A 149 -9.43 13.36 2.21
CA LEU A 149 -9.67 14.81 2.23
C LEU A 149 -8.47 15.59 1.65
N GLY A 150 -7.26 15.28 2.13
CA GLY A 150 -6.03 15.92 1.65
C GLY A 150 -5.82 15.68 0.15
N LYS A 151 -6.06 14.46 -0.34
CA LYS A 151 -5.96 14.14 -1.76
C LYS A 151 -6.97 14.88 -2.62
N ALA A 152 -8.23 14.98 -2.20
CA ALA A 152 -9.23 15.78 -2.91
C ALA A 152 -8.82 17.27 -2.95
N ALA A 153 -8.27 17.79 -1.85
CA ALA A 153 -7.84 19.19 -1.76
C ALA A 153 -6.70 19.55 -2.72
N LEU A 154 -5.80 18.59 -3.04
CA LEU A 154 -4.77 18.79 -4.08
C LEU A 154 -5.37 19.11 -5.46
N TYR A 155 -6.58 18.61 -5.73
CA TYR A 155 -7.35 18.90 -6.94
C TYR A 155 -8.31 20.08 -6.78
N LYS A 156 -8.18 20.86 -5.69
CA LYS A 156 -9.09 21.94 -5.32
C LYS A 156 -10.56 21.48 -5.21
N LYS A 157 -10.77 20.25 -4.76
CA LYS A 157 -12.09 19.67 -4.52
C LYS A 157 -12.32 19.40 -3.04
N GLU A 158 -13.57 19.56 -2.62
CA GLU A 158 -14.06 19.09 -1.33
C GLU A 158 -14.81 17.77 -1.53
N ILE A 159 -14.71 16.84 -0.58
CA ILE A 159 -15.44 15.58 -0.63
C ILE A 159 -16.29 15.43 0.63
N GLY A 160 -17.60 15.25 0.43
CA GLY A 160 -18.55 15.14 1.53
C GLY A 160 -18.29 13.91 2.40
N ARG A 161 -18.63 14.00 3.69
CA ARG A 161 -18.45 12.91 4.66
C ARG A 161 -19.06 11.58 4.18
N ASP A 162 -20.29 11.63 3.67
CA ASP A 162 -20.99 10.42 3.20
C ASP A 162 -20.35 9.83 1.94
N ALA A 163 -19.71 10.66 1.11
CA ALA A 163 -18.96 10.23 -0.06
C ALA A 163 -17.67 9.52 0.36
N ILE A 164 -16.96 10.04 1.37
CA ILE A 164 -15.77 9.39 1.96
C ILE A 164 -16.15 8.02 2.52
N GLU A 165 -17.23 7.94 3.31
CA GLU A 165 -17.68 6.65 3.87
C GLU A 165 -17.96 5.62 2.80
N LEU A 166 -18.69 6.03 1.76
CA LEU A 166 -19.03 5.14 0.66
C LEU A 166 -17.80 4.74 -0.15
N LEU A 167 -16.86 5.66 -0.35
CA LEU A 167 -15.61 5.39 -1.05
C LEU A 167 -14.77 4.36 -0.30
N ILE A 168 -14.58 4.55 1.01
CA ILE A 168 -13.89 3.57 1.88
C ILE A 168 -14.61 2.23 1.87
N ALA A 169 -15.94 2.22 1.93
CA ALA A 169 -16.73 0.99 1.89
C ALA A 169 -16.62 0.24 0.55
N LYS A 170 -16.46 0.94 -0.57
CA LYS A 170 -16.35 0.31 -1.90
C LYS A 170 -14.92 -0.11 -2.26
N VAL A 171 -13.92 0.66 -1.83
CA VAL A 171 -12.52 0.50 -2.25
C VAL A 171 -11.66 -0.16 -1.17
N GLY A 172 -12.03 0.01 0.10
CA GLY A 172 -11.23 -0.39 1.25
C GLY A 172 -10.16 0.64 1.60
N ASN A 173 -9.05 0.17 2.17
CA ASN A 173 -7.89 0.97 2.60
C ASN A 173 -6.69 0.87 1.64
N ASP A 174 -6.89 0.35 0.44
CA ASP A 174 -5.86 0.32 -0.60
C ASP A 174 -5.65 1.76 -1.13
N LEU A 175 -4.56 2.39 -0.72
CA LEU A 175 -4.28 3.80 -1.02
C LEU A 175 -4.09 4.06 -2.52
N GLN A 176 -3.61 3.08 -3.28
CA GLN A 176 -3.46 3.22 -4.73
C GLN A 176 -4.83 3.21 -5.41
N LYS A 177 -5.70 2.25 -5.05
CA LYS A 177 -7.08 2.21 -5.57
C LYS A 177 -7.86 3.46 -5.15
N LEU A 178 -7.70 3.92 -3.91
CA LEU A 178 -8.33 5.14 -3.42
C LEU A 178 -7.86 6.37 -4.20
N ARG A 179 -6.55 6.50 -4.45
CA ARG A 179 -6.00 7.60 -5.25
C ARG A 179 -6.63 7.61 -6.65
N MET A 180 -6.64 6.47 -7.33
CA MET A 180 -7.24 6.35 -8.67
C MET A 180 -8.75 6.68 -8.66
N ALA A 181 -9.48 6.24 -7.63
CA ALA A 181 -10.90 6.57 -7.50
C ALA A 181 -11.12 8.07 -7.26
N ILE A 182 -10.29 8.72 -6.44
CA ILE A 182 -10.35 10.18 -6.21
C ILE A 182 -10.01 10.94 -7.49
N GLU A 183 -8.98 10.55 -8.23
CA GLU A 183 -8.64 11.13 -9.54
C GLU A 183 -9.81 11.03 -10.53
N LYS A 184 -10.50 9.88 -10.56
CA LYS A 184 -11.69 9.69 -11.39
C LYS A 184 -12.85 10.58 -10.95
N LEU A 185 -13.11 10.66 -9.64
CA LEU A 185 -14.19 11.47 -9.06
C LEU A 185 -13.96 12.97 -9.27
N THR A 186 -12.74 13.43 -9.07
CA THR A 186 -12.34 14.83 -9.31
C THR A 186 -12.50 15.19 -10.78
N SER A 187 -12.07 14.32 -11.70
CA SER A 187 -12.25 14.49 -13.14
C SER A 187 -13.73 14.54 -13.54
N TYR A 188 -14.58 13.70 -12.93
CA TYR A 188 -16.01 13.66 -13.21
C TYR A 188 -16.80 14.83 -12.61
N ALA A 189 -16.37 15.33 -11.46
CA ALA A 189 -16.95 16.54 -10.88
C ALA A 189 -16.75 17.77 -11.79
N GLY A 190 -15.70 17.76 -12.62
CA GLY A 190 -15.42 18.82 -13.58
C GLY A 190 -15.19 20.14 -12.85
N GLU A 191 -15.98 21.16 -13.16
CA GLU A 191 -15.90 22.47 -12.49
C GLU A 191 -16.50 22.48 -11.08
N ARG A 192 -17.35 21.50 -10.71
CA ARG A 192 -17.96 21.49 -9.36
C ARG A 192 -16.90 21.31 -8.29
N GLU A 193 -16.90 22.15 -7.27
CA GLU A 193 -15.95 22.06 -6.16
C GLU A 193 -16.21 20.83 -5.27
N ALA A 194 -17.48 20.43 -5.12
CA ALA A 194 -17.88 19.34 -4.22
C ALA A 194 -18.07 18.00 -4.95
N ILE A 195 -17.42 16.96 -4.42
CA ILE A 195 -17.65 15.55 -4.72
C ILE A 195 -18.70 15.02 -3.73
N GLU A 196 -19.84 14.63 -4.27
CA GLU A 196 -20.99 14.16 -3.51
C GLU A 196 -21.06 12.63 -3.49
N LYS A 197 -21.87 12.07 -2.58
CA LYS A 197 -22.08 10.62 -2.47
C LYS A 197 -22.56 10.00 -3.79
N LYS A 198 -23.44 10.70 -4.51
CA LYS A 198 -23.97 10.27 -5.82
C LYS A 198 -22.87 10.08 -6.88
N ASP A 199 -21.79 10.88 -6.81
CA ASP A 199 -20.65 10.76 -7.73
C ASP A 199 -19.90 9.44 -7.48
N VAL A 200 -19.74 9.08 -6.20
CA VAL A 200 -19.15 7.80 -5.77
C VAL A 200 -20.04 6.62 -6.17
N GLU A 201 -21.35 6.74 -6.02
CA GLU A 201 -22.31 5.71 -6.46
C GLU A 201 -22.24 5.46 -7.97
N ALA A 202 -22.13 6.53 -8.76
CA ALA A 202 -22.11 6.46 -10.21
C ALA A 202 -20.80 5.90 -10.78
N LEU A 203 -19.64 6.22 -10.17
CA LEU A 203 -18.34 5.93 -10.77
C LEU A 203 -17.50 4.86 -10.11
N VAL A 204 -17.72 4.62 -8.83
CA VAL A 204 -16.88 3.70 -8.06
C VAL A 204 -17.63 2.38 -7.94
N GLY A 205 -17.16 1.38 -8.67
CA GLY A 205 -17.58 -0.01 -8.48
C GLY A 205 -17.12 -0.53 -7.12
N LYS A 206 -17.73 -1.62 -6.64
CA LYS A 206 -17.16 -2.36 -5.51
C LYS A 206 -15.86 -3.02 -5.96
N SER A 207 -14.86 -3.06 -5.09
CA SER A 207 -13.67 -3.87 -5.34
C SER A 207 -14.05 -5.36 -5.38
N LEU A 208 -13.22 -6.18 -6.02
CA LEU A 208 -13.39 -7.63 -5.98
C LEU A 208 -13.43 -8.14 -4.54
N GLU A 209 -12.58 -7.59 -3.66
CA GLU A 209 -12.52 -7.99 -2.26
C GLU A 209 -13.84 -7.70 -1.53
N GLU A 210 -14.46 -6.53 -1.75
CA GLU A 210 -15.74 -6.17 -1.12
C GLU A 210 -16.92 -6.94 -1.72
N THR A 211 -16.95 -7.14 -3.04
CA THR A 211 -17.99 -7.98 -3.68
C THR A 211 -17.94 -9.42 -3.18
N VAL A 212 -16.74 -10.00 -3.05
CA VAL A 212 -16.56 -11.35 -2.49
C VAL A 212 -16.81 -11.39 -0.99
N PHE A 213 -16.57 -10.29 -0.26
CA PHE A 213 -16.96 -10.19 1.14
C PHE A 213 -18.48 -10.19 1.31
N ASP A 214 -19.22 -9.45 0.49
CA ASP A 214 -20.70 -9.49 0.46
C ASP A 214 -21.22 -10.89 0.12
N MET A 215 -20.60 -11.56 -0.85
CA MET A 215 -20.89 -12.97 -1.15
C MET A 215 -20.67 -13.85 0.08
N THR A 216 -19.54 -13.66 0.79
CA THR A 216 -19.22 -14.42 2.01
C THR A 216 -20.22 -14.18 3.13
N LYS A 217 -20.66 -12.93 3.31
CA LYS A 217 -21.68 -12.58 4.29
C LYS A 217 -23.02 -13.23 3.95
N ALA A 218 -23.42 -13.24 2.67
CA ALA A 218 -24.62 -13.92 2.22
C ALA A 218 -24.56 -15.44 2.47
N MET A 219 -23.42 -16.08 2.15
CA MET A 219 -23.19 -17.51 2.43
C MET A 219 -23.36 -17.83 3.91
N MET A 220 -22.78 -16.99 4.78
CA MET A 220 -22.84 -17.18 6.23
C MET A 220 -24.22 -16.93 6.83
N SER A 221 -25.08 -16.21 6.12
CA SER A 221 -26.44 -15.90 6.57
C SER A 221 -27.46 -16.91 6.03
N GLY A 222 -27.02 -18.06 5.52
CA GLY A 222 -27.87 -19.06 4.86
C GLY A 222 -28.46 -18.61 3.51
N GLN A 223 -28.01 -17.48 2.96
CA GLN A 223 -28.54 -16.92 1.70
C GLN A 223 -27.76 -17.47 0.50
N ALA A 224 -27.73 -18.80 0.33
CA ALA A 224 -26.96 -19.47 -0.73
C ALA A 224 -27.31 -18.94 -2.14
N SER A 225 -28.60 -18.74 -2.43
CA SER A 225 -29.06 -18.18 -3.71
C SER A 225 -28.47 -16.80 -4.00
N ARG A 226 -28.40 -15.92 -3.00
CA ARG A 226 -27.79 -14.59 -3.14
C ARG A 226 -26.29 -14.69 -3.42
N SER A 227 -25.61 -15.59 -2.73
CA SER A 227 -24.18 -15.83 -2.94
C SER A 227 -23.88 -16.34 -4.35
N LEU A 228 -24.70 -17.27 -4.86
CA LEU A 228 -24.57 -17.80 -6.22
C LEU A 228 -24.84 -16.73 -7.28
N LEU A 229 -25.77 -15.79 -7.04
CA LEU A 229 -25.98 -14.64 -7.94
C LEU A 229 -24.74 -13.75 -8.01
N ILE A 230 -24.15 -13.41 -6.86
CA ILE A 230 -22.92 -12.60 -6.82
C ILE A 230 -21.76 -13.35 -7.51
N LEU A 231 -21.61 -14.65 -7.29
CA LEU A 231 -20.63 -15.48 -7.99
C LEU A 231 -20.84 -15.43 -9.51
N SER A 232 -22.09 -15.54 -9.97
CA SER A 232 -22.41 -15.50 -11.40
C SER A 232 -22.06 -14.14 -12.02
N GLU A 233 -22.25 -13.03 -11.30
CA GLU A 233 -21.84 -11.70 -11.73
C GLU A 233 -20.32 -11.60 -11.86
N LEU A 234 -19.57 -12.05 -10.86
CA LEU A 234 -18.10 -12.07 -10.89
C LEU A 234 -17.56 -12.89 -12.08
N LEU A 235 -18.16 -14.04 -12.36
CA LEU A 235 -17.77 -14.87 -13.51
C LEU A 235 -18.13 -14.20 -14.84
N ARG A 236 -19.27 -13.49 -14.92
CA ARG A 236 -19.67 -12.72 -16.10
C ARG A 236 -18.72 -11.57 -16.39
N GLU A 237 -18.18 -10.94 -15.34
CA GLU A 237 -17.12 -9.92 -15.43
C GLU A 237 -15.75 -10.52 -15.78
N SER A 238 -15.67 -11.81 -16.13
CA SER A 238 -14.44 -12.53 -16.48
C SER A 238 -13.39 -12.50 -15.37
N VAL A 239 -13.81 -12.37 -14.11
CA VAL A 239 -12.91 -12.49 -12.96
C VAL A 239 -12.40 -13.93 -12.91
N ARG A 240 -11.07 -14.07 -12.91
CA ARG A 240 -10.41 -15.37 -12.86
C ARG A 240 -10.83 -16.15 -11.59
N PRO A 241 -11.24 -17.42 -11.69
CA PRO A 241 -11.63 -18.25 -10.55
C PRO A 241 -10.63 -18.25 -9.38
N GLU A 242 -9.34 -18.23 -9.69
CA GLU A 242 -8.25 -18.22 -8.71
C GLU A 242 -8.26 -16.93 -7.87
N ASN A 243 -8.59 -15.79 -8.50
CA ASN A 243 -8.75 -14.52 -7.80
C ASN A 243 -9.97 -14.54 -6.87
N ILE A 244 -11.08 -15.17 -7.31
CA ILE A 244 -12.29 -15.31 -6.49
C ILE A 244 -12.00 -16.17 -5.25
N ILE A 245 -11.33 -17.31 -5.42
CA ILE A 245 -10.95 -18.20 -4.31
C ILE A 245 -10.02 -17.47 -3.33
N GLY A 246 -9.03 -16.74 -3.84
CA GLY A 246 -8.14 -15.92 -3.01
C GLY A 246 -8.90 -14.88 -2.19
N ALA A 247 -9.80 -14.14 -2.82
CA ALA A 247 -10.64 -13.15 -2.17
C ALA A 247 -11.62 -13.78 -1.16
N MET A 248 -12.17 -14.96 -1.45
CA MET A 248 -13.04 -15.71 -0.52
C MET A 248 -12.25 -16.12 0.72
N GLY A 249 -10.97 -16.50 0.57
CA GLY A 249 -10.08 -16.77 1.69
C GLY A 249 -9.91 -15.57 2.62
N ALA A 250 -9.76 -14.36 2.07
CA ALA A 250 -9.72 -13.13 2.87
C ALA A 250 -11.08 -12.85 3.54
N GLY A 251 -12.18 -12.99 2.80
CA GLY A 251 -13.55 -12.78 3.31
C GLY A 251 -13.90 -13.70 4.47
N VAL A 252 -13.60 -15.00 4.36
CA VAL A 252 -13.82 -16.00 5.41
C VAL A 252 -13.01 -15.67 6.67
N LYS A 253 -11.73 -15.28 6.53
CA LYS A 253 -10.90 -14.85 7.66
C LYS A 253 -11.47 -13.61 8.36
N ARG A 254 -11.92 -12.62 7.59
CA ARG A 254 -12.57 -11.41 8.12
C ARG A 254 -13.83 -11.78 8.90
N ALA A 255 -14.67 -12.64 8.33
CA ALA A 255 -15.95 -13.00 8.94
C ALA A 255 -15.82 -13.94 10.15
N ALA A 256 -14.75 -14.73 10.24
CA ALA A 256 -14.43 -15.53 11.42
C ALA A 256 -14.25 -14.67 12.68
N ARG A 257 -13.80 -13.41 12.55
CA ARG A 257 -13.65 -12.47 13.68
C ARG A 257 -15.00 -12.11 14.32
N SER A 258 -16.09 -12.27 13.58
CA SER A 258 -17.45 -11.98 14.04
C SER A 258 -18.21 -13.23 14.48
N LYS A 259 -17.57 -14.42 14.48
CA LYS A 259 -18.20 -15.67 14.93
C LYS A 259 -17.95 -15.92 16.41
N GLY A 260 -19.02 -15.82 17.22
CA GLY A 260 -19.22 -16.43 18.54
C GLY A 260 -17.98 -16.80 19.39
N PRO A 261 -18.01 -17.93 20.12
CA PRO A 261 -16.87 -18.36 20.94
C PRO A 261 -15.61 -18.70 20.11
N PRO A 262 -14.39 -18.40 20.62
CA PRO A 262 -13.13 -18.58 19.89
C PRO A 262 -12.91 -19.98 19.29
N ASP A 263 -13.26 -21.04 20.02
CA ASP A 263 -13.06 -22.42 19.56
C ASP A 263 -13.95 -22.78 18.38
N ARG A 264 -15.18 -22.26 18.36
CA ARG A 264 -16.14 -22.46 17.28
C ARG A 264 -15.70 -21.72 16.02
N ALA A 265 -15.27 -20.46 16.18
CA ALA A 265 -14.70 -19.66 15.09
C ALA A 265 -13.47 -20.34 14.47
N LYS A 266 -12.57 -20.87 15.30
CA LYS A 266 -11.35 -21.56 14.86
C LYS A 266 -11.67 -22.86 14.10
N LYS A 267 -12.59 -23.69 14.62
CA LYS A 267 -13.03 -24.92 13.94
C LYS A 267 -13.69 -24.62 12.60
N TRP A 268 -14.55 -23.59 12.57
CA TRP A 268 -15.21 -23.16 11.35
C TRP A 268 -14.21 -22.66 10.30
N LEU A 269 -13.33 -21.73 10.69
CA LEU A 269 -12.29 -21.17 9.83
C LEU A 269 -11.39 -22.26 9.24
N LYS A 270 -10.96 -23.23 10.06
CA LYS A 270 -10.13 -24.35 9.59
C LYS A 270 -10.84 -25.16 8.50
N LYS A 271 -12.12 -25.46 8.69
CA LYS A 271 -12.92 -26.21 7.71
C LYS A 271 -13.13 -25.40 6.42
N SER A 272 -13.52 -24.13 6.53
CA SER A 272 -13.70 -23.26 5.36
C SER A 272 -12.42 -23.11 4.54
N LEU A 273 -11.27 -22.97 5.20
CA LEU A 273 -9.96 -22.94 4.51
C LEU A 273 -9.63 -24.27 3.83
N SER A 274 -10.04 -25.42 4.38
CA SER A 274 -9.85 -26.71 3.72
C SER A 274 -10.67 -26.83 2.43
N TYR A 275 -11.92 -26.37 2.41
CA TYR A 275 -12.74 -26.35 1.19
C TYR A 275 -12.18 -25.41 0.13
N LEU A 276 -11.67 -24.25 0.53
CA LEU A 276 -10.99 -23.32 -0.38
C LEU A 276 -9.73 -23.94 -0.99
N ALA A 277 -8.94 -24.65 -0.20
CA ALA A 277 -7.73 -25.32 -0.69
C ALA A 277 -8.04 -26.49 -1.64
N GLU A 278 -9.13 -27.22 -1.40
CA GLU A 278 -9.64 -28.25 -2.31
C GLU A 278 -10.08 -27.63 -3.64
N ALA A 279 -10.87 -26.56 -3.60
CA ALA A 279 -11.33 -25.85 -4.80
C ALA A 279 -10.18 -25.22 -5.61
N ASP A 280 -9.18 -24.63 -4.96
CA ASP A 280 -7.98 -24.09 -5.62
C ASP A 280 -7.19 -25.20 -6.34
N ARG A 281 -7.03 -26.35 -5.68
CA ARG A 281 -6.37 -27.52 -6.28
C ARG A 281 -7.15 -28.04 -7.48
N ASP A 282 -8.47 -28.16 -7.36
CA ASP A 282 -9.32 -28.66 -8.42
C ASP A 282 -9.32 -27.70 -9.63
N CYS A 283 -9.33 -26.38 -9.40
CA CYS A 283 -9.22 -25.38 -10.49
C CYS A 283 -7.88 -25.45 -11.24
N LYS A 284 -6.81 -25.89 -10.58
CA LYS A 284 -5.45 -25.98 -11.15
C LYS A 284 -5.19 -27.30 -11.87
N ASN A 285 -5.73 -28.40 -11.34
CA ASN A 285 -5.28 -29.74 -11.70
C ASN A 285 -6.35 -30.60 -12.38
N ARG A 286 -7.62 -30.17 -12.41
CA ARG A 286 -8.70 -30.94 -13.03
C ARG A 286 -9.23 -30.25 -14.28
N ASP A 287 -9.55 -31.06 -15.28
CA ASP A 287 -10.31 -30.63 -16.47
C ASP A 287 -11.81 -30.65 -16.16
N ILE A 288 -12.22 -29.83 -15.19
CA ILE A 288 -13.61 -29.62 -14.81
C ILE A 288 -13.93 -28.15 -15.01
N ASP A 289 -15.15 -27.85 -15.44
CA ASP A 289 -15.62 -26.47 -15.52
C ASP A 289 -15.44 -25.77 -14.15
N LYS A 290 -14.57 -24.75 -14.15
CA LYS A 290 -14.21 -23.98 -12.96
C LYS A 290 -15.44 -23.34 -12.31
N ARG A 291 -16.47 -23.02 -13.09
CA ARG A 291 -17.75 -22.53 -12.58
C ARG A 291 -18.39 -23.54 -11.63
N VAL A 292 -18.43 -24.82 -12.02
CA VAL A 292 -19.02 -25.89 -11.20
C VAL A 292 -18.25 -26.07 -9.89
N ILE A 293 -16.92 -25.95 -9.93
CA ILE A 293 -16.07 -26.01 -8.73
C ILE A 293 -16.44 -24.88 -7.76
N LEU A 294 -16.56 -23.65 -8.25
CA LEU A 294 -16.90 -22.49 -7.41
C LEU A 294 -18.34 -22.54 -6.88
N GLU A 295 -19.30 -22.95 -7.70
CA GLU A 295 -20.69 -23.11 -7.26
C GLU A 295 -20.79 -24.18 -6.17
N SER A 296 -20.11 -25.32 -6.34
CA SER A 296 -20.03 -26.37 -5.30
C SER A 296 -19.38 -25.84 -4.02
N LEU A 297 -18.30 -25.07 -4.12
CA LEU A 297 -17.64 -24.44 -2.98
C LEU A 297 -18.60 -23.51 -2.22
N VAL A 298 -19.34 -22.65 -2.93
CA VAL A 298 -20.31 -21.73 -2.32
C VAL A 298 -21.41 -22.49 -1.58
N VAL A 299 -21.95 -23.56 -2.18
CA VAL A 299 -22.97 -24.40 -1.54
C VAL A 299 -22.41 -25.06 -0.28
N ARG A 300 -21.25 -25.73 -0.36
CA ARG A 300 -20.61 -26.38 0.80
C ARG A 300 -20.33 -25.41 1.95
N LEU A 301 -19.88 -24.19 1.63
CA LEU A 301 -19.63 -23.15 2.63
C LEU A 301 -20.92 -22.60 3.25
N SER A 302 -22.01 -22.57 2.48
CA SER A 302 -23.33 -22.10 2.96
C SER A 302 -23.99 -23.13 3.87
N GLU A 303 -23.96 -24.43 3.53
CA GLU A 303 -24.48 -25.52 4.38
C GLU A 303 -23.72 -25.59 5.72
N PHE A 304 -22.40 -25.41 5.66
CA PHE A 304 -21.55 -25.41 6.85
C PHE A 304 -21.71 -24.14 7.71
N SER A 305 -22.50 -23.15 7.26
CA SER A 305 -22.82 -21.97 8.07
C SER A 305 -23.82 -22.27 9.19
N GLU A 306 -24.71 -23.26 9.02
CA GLU A 306 -25.74 -23.63 10.00
C GLU A 306 -25.19 -24.34 11.24
N LEU A 307 -24.00 -24.93 11.13
CA LEU A 307 -23.30 -25.56 12.25
C LEU A 307 -22.57 -24.55 13.16
N ALA A 308 -22.73 -23.24 12.90
CA ALA A 308 -21.97 -22.17 13.53
C ALA A 308 -22.77 -21.27 14.49
#